data_AF-A0A3N5J1M3-F1
#
_entry.id   AF-A0A3N5J1M3-F1
#
_cell.length_a   1.000
_cell.length_b   1.000
_cell.length_c   1.000
_cell.angle_alpha   90.00
_cell.angle_beta   90.00
_cell.angle_gamma   90.00
#
_symmetry.space_group_name_H-M   'P 1'
#
loop_
_entity.id
_entity.type
_entity.pdbx_description
1 polymer ?
#
loop_
_entity_poly.entity_id
_entity_poly.type
_entity_poly.pdbx_seq_one_letter_code
_entity_poly.pdbx_strand_id
1 'polypeptide(L)'
;RMIVKEKKRIDGRKFNEVRPISCEVGVLPRTHGSALFTRGETQVLAVATLGTSSDEQRIDSLIGETFKSFMLHYNFPPFSVGEARMLRGPGRREIGHGALAERSLLQVLPSSDTFPYTTRIVSEVLESNGSSSMATVCGGSLALMDAGVPITAQVAGIAMGLIMEEEEVIILTDILGDEDHSGDMDFKVTGTVEGVTGLQMDIKVQGVNQDIMGRALEQAREARLSILTLMEKTIAQPRTSLSDYAPKITTIEINPEKIREVIGPGGKVIRAIVSETGAKIEVEDSGKVIIASPDGKSSERAIAMILEIVQEVEIGRLYMGKVKKIMDFGAFVEVLPGTEGLIHISQLDNHRVNKVTDVLQEGDEVLVKVLEVDKQGKIRLSRKAALGQSLPEKS
;
A
#
# COMPACT_ATOMS: atom_id res chain seq x y z
N ARG A 1 11.35 -45.89 13.17
CA ARG A 1 10.84 -47.28 13.02
C ARG A 1 9.56 -47.38 12.18
N MET A 2 8.43 -46.73 12.54
CA MET A 2 7.19 -46.81 11.74
C MET A 2 7.39 -46.33 10.29
N ILE A 3 8.02 -45.16 10.09
CA ILE A 3 8.27 -44.60 8.76
C ILE A 3 9.25 -45.48 7.96
N VAL A 4 10.35 -45.93 8.57
CA VAL A 4 11.38 -46.71 7.86
C VAL A 4 10.95 -48.16 7.62
N LYS A 5 10.43 -48.87 8.62
CA LYS A 5 10.09 -50.30 8.52
C LYS A 5 8.69 -50.58 8.00
N GLU A 6 7.70 -49.82 8.43
CA GLU A 6 6.29 -50.06 8.05
C GLU A 6 5.85 -49.21 6.86
N LYS A 7 6.72 -48.28 6.40
CA LYS A 7 6.47 -47.34 5.31
C LYS A 7 5.18 -46.52 5.48
N LYS A 8 4.88 -46.14 6.73
CA LYS A 8 3.67 -45.38 7.10
C LYS A 8 4.02 -44.14 7.91
N ARG A 9 3.32 -43.04 7.63
CA ARG A 9 3.33 -41.81 8.44
C ARG A 9 2.33 -41.92 9.59
N ILE A 10 2.50 -41.07 10.59
CA ILE A 10 1.66 -41.03 11.81
C ILE A 10 0.18 -40.82 11.45
N ASP A 11 -0.08 -39.95 10.48
CA ASP A 11 -1.41 -39.61 9.99
C ASP A 11 -1.88 -40.47 8.79
N GLY A 12 -1.11 -41.50 8.41
CA GLY A 12 -1.46 -42.42 7.33
C GLY A 12 -1.23 -41.90 5.90
N ARG A 13 -0.75 -40.67 5.71
CA ARG A 13 -0.43 -40.12 4.38
C ARG A 13 0.72 -40.84 3.69
N LYS A 14 0.78 -40.71 2.36
CA LYS A 14 1.99 -41.05 1.61
C LYS A 14 3.11 -40.05 1.90
N PHE A 15 4.35 -40.44 1.59
CA PHE A 15 5.52 -39.60 1.83
C PHE A 15 5.55 -38.33 0.97
N ASN A 16 4.95 -38.34 -0.21
CA ASN A 16 4.87 -37.19 -1.10
C ASN A 16 3.56 -36.41 -1.01
N GLU A 17 2.68 -36.74 -0.06
CA GLU A 17 1.33 -36.19 0.02
C GLU A 17 1.27 -34.96 0.95
N VAL A 18 0.71 -33.86 0.42
CA VAL A 18 0.43 -32.63 1.17
C VAL A 18 -0.90 -32.77 1.91
N ARG A 19 -1.02 -32.18 3.11
CA ARG A 19 -2.31 -32.16 3.84
C ARG A 19 -3.38 -31.37 3.08
N PRO A 20 -4.68 -31.59 3.38
CA PRO A 20 -5.75 -30.77 2.82
C PRO A 20 -5.51 -29.28 3.06
N ILE A 21 -5.76 -28.46 2.04
CA ILE A 21 -5.58 -27.01 2.09
C ILE A 21 -6.90 -26.32 1.81
N SER A 22 -7.21 -25.31 2.62
CA SER A 22 -8.24 -24.31 2.33
C SER A 22 -7.63 -22.91 2.40
N CYS A 23 -8.14 -22.04 1.53
CA CYS A 23 -7.68 -20.67 1.39
C CYS A 23 -8.92 -19.77 1.32
N GLU A 24 -8.91 -18.70 2.09
CA GLU A 24 -9.93 -17.65 2.07
C GLU A 24 -9.23 -16.29 2.03
N VAL A 25 -9.83 -15.31 1.36
CA VAL A 25 -9.34 -13.92 1.27
C VAL A 25 -10.46 -12.95 1.64
N GLY A 26 -10.11 -11.75 2.10
CA GLY A 26 -11.10 -10.74 2.52
C GLY A 26 -11.90 -11.15 3.77
N VAL A 27 -11.29 -11.95 4.64
CA VAL A 27 -11.91 -12.51 5.85
C VAL A 27 -12.27 -11.42 6.87
N LEU A 28 -11.46 -10.37 6.95
CA LEU A 28 -11.68 -9.23 7.85
C LEU A 28 -12.25 -8.02 7.09
N PRO A 29 -13.31 -7.37 7.60
CA PRO A 29 -14.09 -6.40 6.81
C PRO A 29 -13.40 -5.05 6.58
N ARG A 30 -12.40 -4.68 7.39
CA ARG A 30 -11.77 -3.34 7.35
C ARG A 30 -10.27 -3.34 7.06
N THR A 31 -9.63 -4.50 7.08
CA THR A 31 -8.21 -4.60 6.76
C THR A 31 -7.97 -4.28 5.29
N HIS A 32 -6.77 -3.81 4.93
CA HIS A 32 -6.50 -3.48 3.53
C HIS A 32 -6.46 -4.75 2.69
N GLY A 33 -5.88 -5.84 3.21
CA GLY A 33 -6.10 -7.20 2.72
C GLY A 33 -5.98 -8.21 3.86
N SER A 34 -6.67 -9.34 3.72
CA SER A 34 -6.60 -10.44 4.69
C SER A 34 -6.72 -11.78 4.01
N ALA A 35 -6.10 -12.80 4.59
CA ALA A 35 -6.22 -14.17 4.15
C ALA A 35 -6.19 -15.14 5.32
N LEU A 36 -7.02 -16.17 5.25
CA LEU A 36 -6.96 -17.33 6.14
C LEU A 36 -6.46 -18.51 5.32
N PHE A 37 -5.24 -18.96 5.62
CA PHE A 37 -4.63 -20.12 4.98
C PHE A 37 -4.59 -21.26 5.99
N THR A 38 -5.22 -22.38 5.65
CA THR A 38 -5.24 -23.59 6.48
C THR A 38 -4.67 -24.76 5.70
N ARG A 39 -3.72 -25.49 6.30
CA ARG A 39 -3.15 -26.73 5.77
C ARG A 39 -3.14 -27.80 6.85
N GLY A 40 -4.04 -28.75 6.77
CA GLY A 40 -4.34 -29.66 7.88
C GLY A 40 -4.65 -28.86 9.15
N GLU A 41 -3.90 -29.12 10.21
CA GLU A 41 -4.01 -28.44 11.51
C GLU A 41 -2.96 -27.31 11.68
N THR A 42 -2.56 -26.69 10.57
CA THR A 42 -1.76 -25.46 10.57
C THR A 42 -2.57 -24.37 9.91
N GLN A 43 -2.99 -23.37 10.69
CA GLN A 43 -3.81 -22.26 10.25
C GLN A 43 -3.15 -20.93 10.57
N VAL A 44 -3.14 -20.04 9.58
CA VAL A 44 -2.61 -18.68 9.71
C VAL A 44 -3.61 -17.67 9.18
N LEU A 45 -3.87 -16.65 9.99
CA LEU A 45 -4.54 -15.43 9.57
C LEU A 45 -3.47 -14.37 9.23
N ALA A 46 -3.29 -14.11 7.94
CA ALA A 46 -2.39 -13.08 7.44
C ALA A 46 -3.18 -11.81 7.14
N VAL A 47 -2.69 -10.67 7.63
CA VAL A 47 -3.30 -9.36 7.43
C VAL A 47 -2.29 -8.41 6.81
N ALA A 48 -2.60 -7.87 5.64
CA ALA A 48 -1.82 -6.87 4.95
C ALA A 48 -2.36 -5.47 5.26
N THR A 49 -1.45 -4.57 5.66
CA THR A 49 -1.72 -3.15 5.93
C THR A 49 -0.78 -2.31 5.08
N LEU A 50 -1.36 -1.36 4.36
CA LEU A 50 -0.68 -0.36 3.54
C LEU A 50 -0.54 0.95 4.31
N GLY A 51 0.62 1.56 4.22
CA GLY A 51 0.99 2.81 4.86
C GLY A 51 1.77 3.73 3.92
N THR A 52 2.13 4.89 4.45
CA THR A 52 2.90 5.93 3.76
C THR A 52 4.38 5.85 4.14
N SER A 53 5.25 6.64 3.50
CA SER A 53 6.69 6.73 3.80
C SER A 53 7.00 6.95 5.30
N SER A 54 6.11 7.60 6.05
CA SER A 54 6.30 7.79 7.50
C SER A 54 6.12 6.53 8.33
N ASP A 55 5.47 5.50 7.77
CA ASP A 55 5.21 4.23 8.43
C ASP A 55 6.36 3.23 8.23
N GLU A 56 7.38 3.63 7.47
CA GLU A 56 8.61 2.85 7.30
C GLU A 56 9.31 2.64 8.63
N GLN A 57 9.79 1.41 8.83
CA GLN A 57 10.57 1.11 10.02
C GLN A 57 11.98 1.64 9.83
N ARG A 58 12.34 2.64 10.63
CA ARG A 58 13.73 3.05 10.79
C ARG A 58 14.51 1.98 11.55
N ILE A 59 15.61 1.52 10.96
CA ILE A 59 16.55 0.57 11.54
C ILE A 59 17.88 1.30 11.75
N ASP A 60 18.18 1.56 13.01
CA ASP A 60 19.50 2.06 13.44
C ASP A 60 20.39 0.86 13.77
N SER A 61 21.36 0.60 12.89
CA SER A 61 22.25 -0.56 12.97
C SER A 61 23.71 -0.11 13.01
N LEU A 62 24.61 -1.05 13.33
CA LEU A 62 26.06 -0.78 13.32
C LEU A 62 26.59 -0.30 11.95
N ILE A 63 25.91 -0.65 10.86
CA ILE A 63 26.30 -0.31 9.47
C ILE A 63 25.76 1.08 9.08
N GLY A 64 24.80 1.60 9.85
CA GLY A 64 24.13 2.88 9.60
C GLY A 64 22.62 2.78 9.72
N GLU A 65 21.98 3.91 9.44
CA GLU A 65 20.53 4.09 9.42
C GLU A 65 19.96 3.62 8.08
N THR A 66 18.98 2.73 8.13
CA THR A 66 18.24 2.25 6.96
C THR A 66 16.75 2.30 7.22
N PHE A 67 15.95 2.40 6.16
CA PHE A 67 14.49 2.41 6.24
C PHE A 67 13.93 1.17 5.56
N LYS A 68 12.97 0.54 6.21
CA LYS A 68 12.37 -0.71 5.76
C LYS A 68 10.89 -0.48 5.46
N SER A 69 10.58 -0.55 4.17
CA SER A 69 9.23 -0.33 3.63
C SER A 69 8.37 -1.58 3.60
N PHE A 70 8.98 -2.78 3.63
CA PHE A 70 8.25 -4.04 3.77
C PHE A 70 8.57 -4.72 5.09
N MET A 71 7.55 -5.00 5.89
CA MET A 71 7.67 -5.61 7.22
C MET A 71 6.79 -6.84 7.32
N LEU A 72 7.33 -7.95 7.82
CA LEU A 72 6.53 -9.11 8.22
C LEU A 72 6.72 -9.41 9.70
N HIS A 73 5.62 -9.31 10.45
CA HIS A 73 5.55 -9.71 11.84
C HIS A 73 4.83 -11.04 11.96
N TYR A 74 5.48 -11.98 12.62
CA TYR A 74 4.95 -13.32 12.85
C TYR A 74 4.71 -13.50 14.33
N ASN A 75 3.50 -13.92 14.69
CA ASN A 75 3.06 -14.12 16.06
C ASN A 75 2.62 -15.58 16.26
N PHE A 76 3.09 -16.21 17.33
CA PHE A 76 2.77 -17.58 17.68
C PHE A 76 2.11 -17.65 19.07
N PRO A 77 0.81 -17.35 19.16
CA PRO A 77 0.13 -17.35 20.44
C PRO A 77 0.06 -18.77 21.03
N PRO A 78 0.11 -18.93 22.38
CA PRO A 78 0.15 -20.25 23.02
C PRO A 78 -1.05 -21.15 22.71
N PHE A 79 -2.23 -20.55 22.47
CA PHE A 79 -3.44 -21.30 22.14
C PHE A 79 -3.32 -22.05 20.80
N SER A 80 -2.42 -21.63 19.91
CA SER A 80 -2.23 -22.26 18.59
C SER A 80 -1.76 -23.71 18.67
N VAL A 81 -1.23 -24.12 19.82
CA VAL A 81 -0.83 -25.49 20.16
C VAL A 81 -1.63 -26.04 21.36
N GLY A 82 -2.73 -25.39 21.73
CA GLY A 82 -3.57 -25.80 22.86
C GLY A 82 -2.97 -25.53 24.24
N GLU A 83 -1.97 -24.65 24.34
CA GLU A 83 -1.29 -24.36 25.60
C GLU A 83 -1.71 -23.02 26.22
N ALA A 84 -1.58 -22.90 27.54
CA ALA A 84 -1.75 -21.65 28.28
C ALA A 84 -0.39 -21.12 28.75
N ARG A 85 0.08 -20.02 28.17
CA ARG A 85 1.31 -19.31 28.60
C ARG A 85 1.06 -17.79 28.63
N MET A 86 1.88 -17.07 29.38
CA MET A 86 1.80 -15.61 29.44
C MET A 86 2.23 -15.00 28.10
N LEU A 87 1.42 -14.08 27.56
CA LEU A 87 1.77 -13.32 26.36
C LEU A 87 2.90 -12.34 26.69
N ARG A 88 4.04 -12.51 26.02
CA ARG A 88 5.20 -11.61 26.07
C ARG A 88 5.48 -11.10 24.66
N GLY A 89 6.47 -10.21 24.51
CA GLY A 89 6.98 -9.83 23.19
C GLY A 89 7.56 -11.03 22.44
N PRO A 90 7.77 -10.89 21.12
CA PRO A 90 8.16 -12.00 20.25
C PRO A 90 9.54 -12.56 20.63
N GLY A 91 9.63 -13.89 20.69
CA GLY A 91 10.86 -14.63 20.90
C GLY A 91 11.71 -14.76 19.63
N ARG A 92 12.91 -15.32 19.78
CA ARG A 92 13.86 -15.52 18.66
C ARG A 92 13.27 -16.36 17.52
N ARG A 93 12.48 -17.40 17.84
CA ARG A 93 11.89 -18.29 16.83
C ARG A 93 10.82 -17.56 16.01
N GLU A 94 9.99 -16.75 16.66
CA GLU A 94 8.97 -15.94 16.00
C GLU A 94 9.60 -14.92 15.05
N ILE A 95 10.64 -14.22 15.51
CA ILE A 95 11.42 -13.29 14.67
C ILE A 95 12.08 -14.03 13.50
N GLY A 96 12.68 -15.21 13.75
CA GLY A 96 13.33 -16.00 12.70
C GLY A 96 12.36 -16.52 11.64
N HIS A 97 11.19 -17.02 12.05
CA HIS A 97 10.13 -17.44 11.13
C HIS A 97 9.58 -16.25 10.34
N GLY A 98 9.35 -15.11 11.00
CA GLY A 98 8.96 -13.87 10.34
C GLY A 98 9.97 -13.44 9.28
N ALA A 99 11.26 -13.41 9.63
CA ALA A 99 12.34 -13.04 8.72
C ALA A 99 12.48 -14.00 7.52
N LEU A 100 12.28 -15.31 7.72
CA LEU A 100 12.24 -16.27 6.61
C LEU A 100 11.10 -15.93 5.65
N ALA A 101 9.89 -15.77 6.17
CA ALA A 101 8.73 -15.46 5.34
C ALA A 101 8.84 -14.10 4.64
N GLU A 102 9.40 -13.11 5.34
CA GLU A 102 9.64 -11.78 4.79
C GLU A 102 10.60 -11.85 3.60
N ARG A 103 11.77 -12.51 3.76
CA ARG A 103 12.77 -12.65 2.70
C ARG A 103 12.19 -13.33 1.47
N SER A 104 11.32 -14.32 1.67
CA SER A 104 10.64 -15.07 0.62
C SER A 104 9.64 -14.23 -0.18
N LEU A 105 8.85 -13.39 0.50
CA LEU A 105 7.85 -12.53 -0.15
C LEU A 105 8.49 -11.28 -0.78
N LEU A 106 9.57 -10.77 -0.19
CA LEU A 106 10.31 -9.62 -0.71
C LEU A 106 10.75 -9.79 -2.17
N GLN A 107 11.03 -11.03 -2.61
CA GLN A 107 11.48 -11.33 -3.98
C GLN A 107 10.43 -11.05 -5.06
N VAL A 108 9.13 -10.97 -4.69
CA VAL A 108 8.03 -10.75 -5.64
C VAL A 108 7.35 -9.39 -5.45
N LEU A 109 7.82 -8.57 -4.50
CA LEU A 109 7.24 -7.26 -4.27
C LEU A 109 7.59 -6.30 -5.42
N PRO A 110 6.65 -5.41 -5.77
CA PRO A 110 6.91 -4.33 -6.73
C PRO A 110 7.96 -3.35 -6.18
N SER A 111 8.59 -2.60 -7.09
CA SER A 111 9.43 -1.47 -6.70
C SER A 111 8.61 -0.35 -6.06
N SER A 112 9.26 0.49 -5.26
CA SER A 112 8.67 1.71 -4.68
C SER A 112 8.10 2.65 -5.73
N ASP A 113 8.68 2.68 -6.94
CA ASP A 113 8.20 3.52 -8.04
C ASP A 113 6.86 3.03 -8.61
N THR A 114 6.65 1.71 -8.60
CA THR A 114 5.42 1.09 -9.10
C THR A 114 4.33 1.08 -8.04
N PHE A 115 4.73 0.86 -6.78
CA PHE A 115 3.82 0.73 -5.66
C PHE A 115 4.40 1.48 -4.45
N PRO A 116 4.12 2.79 -4.31
CA PRO A 116 4.78 3.66 -3.33
C PRO A 116 4.20 3.52 -1.91
N TYR A 117 3.87 2.30 -1.49
CA TYR A 117 3.28 2.01 -0.18
C TYR A 117 4.24 1.24 0.69
N THR A 118 4.35 1.68 1.94
CA THR A 118 4.90 0.85 2.99
C THR A 118 3.91 -0.29 3.25
N THR A 119 4.39 -1.53 3.25
CA THR A 119 3.55 -2.71 3.38
C THR A 119 3.93 -3.48 4.63
N ARG A 120 2.96 -3.70 5.52
CA ARG A 120 3.12 -4.51 6.72
C ARG A 120 2.22 -5.73 6.63
N ILE A 121 2.79 -6.90 6.82
CA ILE A 121 2.05 -8.15 7.04
C ILE A 121 2.15 -8.52 8.52
N VAL A 122 1.02 -8.80 9.15
CA VAL A 122 0.98 -9.49 10.43
C VAL A 122 0.39 -10.88 10.20
N SER A 123 1.14 -11.90 10.59
CA SER A 123 0.74 -13.30 10.52
C SER A 123 0.45 -13.81 11.91
N GLU A 124 -0.83 -14.08 12.18
CA GLU A 124 -1.30 -14.68 13.43
C GLU A 124 -1.48 -16.18 13.21
N VAL A 125 -0.68 -16.99 13.88
CA VAL A 125 -0.83 -18.45 13.83
C VAL A 125 -1.97 -18.85 14.76
N LEU A 126 -3.05 -19.37 14.17
CA LEU A 126 -4.24 -19.78 14.92
C LEU A 126 -4.19 -21.25 15.33
N GLU A 127 -3.56 -22.08 14.50
CA GLU A 127 -3.33 -23.51 14.74
C GLU A 127 -1.95 -23.89 14.20
N SER A 128 -1.23 -24.79 14.87
CA SER A 128 0.08 -25.24 14.39
C SER A 128 0.38 -26.69 14.70
N ASN A 129 0.27 -27.53 13.67
CA ASN A 129 0.82 -28.89 13.67
C ASN A 129 1.80 -29.14 12.49
N GLY A 130 2.48 -28.11 12.01
CA GLY A 130 3.51 -28.25 10.99
C GLY A 130 3.78 -26.98 10.21
N SER A 131 4.98 -26.45 10.35
CA SER A 131 5.54 -25.29 9.65
C SER A 131 4.54 -24.15 9.35
N SER A 132 4.07 -23.53 10.42
CA SER A 132 3.34 -22.26 10.40
C SER A 132 4.12 -21.13 9.70
N SER A 133 5.46 -21.20 9.65
CA SER A 133 6.29 -20.28 8.85
C SER A 133 5.99 -20.37 7.35
N MET A 134 5.73 -21.58 6.82
CA MET A 134 5.39 -21.75 5.41
C MET A 134 3.94 -21.38 5.13
N ALA A 135 3.03 -21.68 6.07
CA ALA A 135 1.66 -21.17 6.01
C ALA A 135 1.62 -19.64 6.01
N THR A 136 2.54 -18.98 6.74
CA THR A 136 2.69 -17.52 6.75
C THR A 136 3.10 -16.97 5.38
N VAL A 137 3.95 -17.66 4.64
CA VAL A 137 4.30 -17.25 3.26
C VAL A 137 3.10 -17.36 2.34
N CYS A 138 2.38 -18.49 2.39
CA CYS A 138 1.17 -18.70 1.57
C CYS A 138 0.08 -17.66 1.91
N GLY A 139 -0.25 -17.50 3.20
CA GLY A 139 -1.22 -16.52 3.67
C GLY A 139 -0.80 -15.09 3.37
N GLY A 140 0.48 -14.75 3.54
CA GLY A 140 1.03 -13.45 3.19
C GLY A 140 0.91 -13.14 1.71
N SER A 141 1.22 -14.11 0.83
CA SER A 141 1.03 -13.96 -0.62
C SER A 141 -0.43 -13.68 -0.98
N LEU A 142 -1.37 -14.42 -0.38
CA LEU A 142 -2.82 -14.21 -0.58
C LEU A 142 -3.27 -12.83 -0.06
N ALA A 143 -2.83 -12.44 1.14
CA ALA A 143 -3.21 -11.17 1.75
C ALA A 143 -2.66 -9.96 0.98
N LEU A 144 -1.47 -10.07 0.39
CA LEU A 144 -0.90 -9.04 -0.50
C LEU A 144 -1.77 -8.86 -1.75
N MET A 145 -2.19 -9.96 -2.39
CA MET A 145 -3.05 -9.90 -3.56
C MET A 145 -4.44 -9.36 -3.23
N ASP A 146 -5.01 -9.76 -2.09
CA ASP A 146 -6.28 -9.25 -1.58
C ASP A 146 -6.20 -7.75 -1.28
N ALA A 147 -5.05 -7.27 -0.80
CA ALA A 147 -4.78 -5.85 -0.60
C ALA A 147 -4.57 -5.04 -1.90
N GLY A 148 -4.55 -5.70 -3.06
CA GLY A 148 -4.27 -5.06 -4.35
C GLY A 148 -2.79 -4.72 -4.56
N VAL A 149 -1.87 -5.35 -3.81
CA VAL A 149 -0.43 -5.20 -4.05
C VAL A 149 -0.07 -5.93 -5.35
N PRO A 150 0.54 -5.25 -6.34
CA PRO A 150 0.87 -5.83 -7.64
C PRO A 150 2.14 -6.70 -7.54
N ILE A 151 2.06 -7.81 -6.80
CA ILE A 151 3.14 -8.79 -6.74
C ILE A 151 3.36 -9.44 -8.12
N THR A 152 4.61 -9.72 -8.46
CA THR A 152 4.97 -10.28 -9.78
C THR A 152 4.49 -11.71 -9.95
N ALA A 153 4.44 -12.49 -8.87
CA ALA A 153 3.92 -13.85 -8.84
C ALA A 153 3.52 -14.27 -7.42
N GLN A 154 2.62 -15.26 -7.31
CA GLN A 154 2.32 -15.91 -6.03
C GLN A 154 3.51 -16.70 -5.49
N VAL A 155 3.66 -16.70 -4.17
CA VAL A 155 4.69 -17.47 -3.47
C VAL A 155 4.04 -18.44 -2.51
N ALA A 156 4.36 -19.72 -2.65
CA ALA A 156 3.98 -20.76 -1.70
C ALA A 156 5.20 -21.32 -0.97
N GLY A 157 4.96 -21.85 0.23
CA GLY A 157 5.96 -22.50 1.05
C GLY A 157 5.59 -23.95 1.39
N ILE A 158 6.60 -24.82 1.43
CA ILE A 158 6.46 -26.20 1.89
C ILE A 158 7.56 -26.53 2.88
N ALA A 159 7.21 -27.33 3.90
CA ALA A 159 8.15 -27.91 4.83
C ALA A 159 8.36 -29.38 4.49
N MET A 160 9.61 -29.76 4.46
CA MET A 160 10.08 -31.06 4.04
C MET A 160 10.92 -31.65 5.16
N GLY A 161 10.82 -32.96 5.32
CA GLY A 161 11.66 -33.70 6.25
C GLY A 161 12.42 -34.78 5.52
N LEU A 162 13.49 -35.24 6.15
CA LEU A 162 14.26 -36.37 5.70
C LEU A 162 14.59 -37.25 6.88
N ILE A 163 14.45 -38.56 6.66
CA ILE A 163 14.86 -39.61 7.59
C ILE A 163 15.87 -40.48 6.88
N MET A 164 17.00 -40.74 7.55
CA MET A 164 18.12 -41.52 7.06
C MET A 164 18.44 -42.62 8.08
N GLU A 165 18.28 -43.88 7.67
CA GLU A 165 18.68 -45.05 8.47
C GLU A 165 19.58 -45.93 7.60
N GLU A 166 20.87 -45.99 7.95
CA GLU A 166 21.91 -46.69 7.17
C GLU A 166 21.99 -46.20 5.71
N GLU A 167 21.59 -47.02 4.73
CA GLU A 167 21.57 -46.67 3.30
C GLU A 167 20.20 -46.16 2.82
N GLU A 168 19.16 -46.24 3.67
CA GLU A 168 17.81 -45.91 3.28
C GLU A 168 17.46 -44.45 3.60
N VAL A 169 17.00 -43.73 2.57
CA VAL A 169 16.62 -42.32 2.66
C VAL A 169 15.16 -42.14 2.28
N ILE A 170 14.39 -41.56 3.19
CA ILE A 170 12.96 -41.25 3.01
C ILE A 170 12.77 -39.74 3.11
N ILE A 171 12.17 -39.16 2.07
CA ILE A 171 11.84 -37.72 2.01
C ILE A 171 10.35 -37.55 2.27
N LEU A 172 10.01 -36.72 3.26
CA LEU A 172 8.65 -36.44 3.69
C LEU A 172 8.22 -35.05 3.21
N THR A 173 7.07 -35.00 2.53
CA THR A 173 6.40 -33.78 2.12
C THR A 173 5.43 -33.33 3.21
N ASP A 174 5.42 -32.03 3.48
CA ASP A 174 4.49 -31.38 4.40
C ASP A 174 4.49 -32.04 5.79
N ILE A 175 5.65 -31.93 6.45
CA ILE A 175 5.90 -32.59 7.73
C ILE A 175 5.03 -32.04 8.88
N LEU A 176 4.68 -32.95 9.78
CA LEU A 176 4.08 -32.65 11.08
C LEU A 176 5.14 -32.18 12.10
N GLY A 177 4.70 -31.62 13.23
CA GLY A 177 5.60 -31.26 14.33
C GLY A 177 6.38 -32.46 14.87
N ASP A 178 5.74 -33.61 15.00
CA ASP A 178 6.37 -34.86 15.46
C ASP A 178 7.41 -35.40 14.46
N GLU A 179 7.13 -35.24 13.16
CA GLU A 179 8.01 -35.67 12.07
C GLU A 179 9.25 -34.77 11.97
N ASP A 180 9.12 -33.47 12.24
CA ASP A 180 10.25 -32.54 12.39
C ASP A 180 11.12 -32.92 13.59
N HIS A 181 10.50 -33.12 14.76
CA HIS A 181 11.21 -33.48 15.98
C HIS A 181 12.03 -34.77 15.82
N SER A 182 11.46 -35.76 15.15
CA SER A 182 12.05 -37.09 14.97
C SER A 182 12.90 -37.23 13.69
N GLY A 183 12.86 -36.24 12.80
CA GLY A 183 13.56 -36.26 11.52
C GLY A 183 15.03 -35.86 11.62
N ASP A 184 15.84 -36.40 10.73
CA ASP A 184 17.29 -36.19 10.65
C ASP A 184 17.67 -34.88 9.96
N MET A 185 16.75 -34.33 9.19
CA MET A 185 16.86 -33.02 8.56
C MET A 185 15.46 -32.46 8.30
N ASP A 186 15.29 -31.16 8.56
CA ASP A 186 14.13 -30.40 8.12
C ASP A 186 14.57 -29.26 7.21
N PHE A 187 13.79 -29.01 6.18
CA PHE A 187 14.03 -27.85 5.33
C PHE A 187 12.74 -27.25 4.80
N LYS A 188 12.80 -25.96 4.55
CA LYS A 188 11.67 -25.12 4.17
C LYS A 188 12.01 -24.48 2.84
N VAL A 189 11.16 -24.70 1.85
CA VAL A 189 11.33 -24.18 0.49
C VAL A 189 10.16 -23.28 0.16
N THR A 190 10.46 -22.05 -0.26
CA THR A 190 9.47 -21.10 -0.76
C THR A 190 9.78 -20.73 -2.19
N GLY A 191 8.76 -20.37 -2.95
CA GLY A 191 8.98 -19.97 -4.33
C GLY A 191 7.72 -19.77 -5.13
N THR A 192 7.94 -19.27 -6.34
CA THR A 192 6.94 -19.11 -7.38
C THR A 192 6.91 -20.38 -8.26
N VAL A 193 6.15 -20.32 -9.35
CA VAL A 193 6.18 -21.32 -10.42
C VAL A 193 7.52 -21.34 -11.16
N GLU A 194 8.22 -20.19 -11.22
CA GLU A 194 9.46 -20.01 -11.98
C GLU A 194 10.70 -20.39 -11.17
N GLY A 195 10.68 -20.21 -9.84
CA GLY A 195 11.89 -20.39 -9.05
C GLY A 195 11.68 -20.36 -7.54
N VAL A 196 12.78 -20.57 -6.82
CA VAL A 196 12.85 -20.54 -5.35
C VAL A 196 13.11 -19.10 -4.90
N THR A 197 12.31 -18.60 -3.96
CA THR A 197 12.49 -17.27 -3.34
C THR A 197 13.17 -17.33 -1.98
N GLY A 198 13.16 -18.52 -1.36
CA GLY A 198 13.75 -18.73 -0.04
C GLY A 198 13.96 -20.22 0.25
N LEU A 199 15.07 -20.52 0.90
CA LEU A 199 15.45 -21.85 1.32
C LEU A 199 16.08 -21.76 2.71
N GLN A 200 15.55 -22.54 3.66
CA GLN A 200 16.14 -22.73 4.99
C GLN A 200 16.31 -24.23 5.20
N MET A 201 17.45 -24.65 5.72
CA MET A 201 17.78 -26.06 5.95
C MET A 201 18.43 -26.19 7.32
N ASP A 202 17.94 -27.12 8.12
CA ASP A 202 18.50 -27.52 9.40
C ASP A 202 18.83 -29.03 9.32
N ILE A 203 20.13 -29.33 9.25
CA ILE A 203 20.64 -30.70 9.08
C ILE A 203 21.16 -31.20 10.43
N LYS A 204 20.65 -32.33 10.91
CA LYS A 204 21.04 -32.93 12.20
C LYS A 204 22.00 -34.11 12.07
N VAL A 205 22.19 -34.63 10.84
CA VAL A 205 23.04 -35.79 10.54
C VAL A 205 24.07 -35.52 9.45
N GLN A 206 25.10 -36.37 9.38
CA GLN A 206 26.04 -36.39 8.26
C GLN A 206 25.52 -37.30 7.14
N GLY A 207 26.02 -37.15 5.91
CA GLY A 207 25.72 -38.06 4.80
C GLY A 207 24.65 -37.57 3.80
N VAL A 208 24.12 -36.36 3.96
CA VAL A 208 23.23 -35.73 2.97
C VAL A 208 24.05 -35.28 1.76
N ASN A 209 24.06 -36.09 0.70
CA ASN A 209 24.77 -35.79 -0.55
C ASN A 209 23.91 -34.97 -1.52
N GLN A 210 24.52 -34.55 -2.64
CA GLN A 210 23.88 -33.73 -3.66
C GLN A 210 22.68 -34.42 -4.33
N ASP A 211 22.77 -35.74 -4.56
CA ASP A 211 21.70 -36.50 -5.21
C ASP A 211 20.44 -36.57 -4.34
N ILE A 212 20.63 -36.81 -3.04
CA ILE A 212 19.55 -36.79 -2.03
C ILE A 212 18.90 -35.41 -2.01
N MET A 213 19.71 -34.35 -1.98
CA MET A 213 19.22 -32.98 -1.96
C MET A 213 18.45 -32.61 -3.24
N GLY A 214 18.93 -33.06 -4.41
CA GLY A 214 18.25 -32.86 -5.69
C GLY A 214 16.87 -33.52 -5.72
N ARG A 215 16.77 -34.77 -5.26
CA ARG A 215 15.48 -35.47 -5.12
C ARG A 215 14.55 -34.75 -4.14
N ALA A 216 15.08 -34.29 -3.01
CA ALA A 216 14.31 -33.61 -1.98
C ALA A 216 13.75 -32.26 -2.46
N LEU A 217 14.56 -31.49 -3.20
CA LEU A 217 14.14 -30.23 -3.81
C LEU A 217 13.13 -30.42 -4.94
N GLU A 218 13.25 -31.48 -5.75
CA GLU A 218 12.25 -31.77 -6.79
C GLU A 218 10.91 -32.16 -6.16
N GLN A 219 10.90 -33.03 -5.15
CA GLN A 219 9.68 -33.36 -4.41
C GLN A 219 9.07 -32.12 -3.73
N ALA A 220 9.91 -31.22 -3.21
CA ALA A 220 9.46 -29.94 -2.65
C ALA A 220 8.85 -29.02 -3.73
N ARG A 221 9.42 -29.00 -4.93
CA ARG A 221 8.91 -28.23 -6.07
C ARG A 221 7.53 -28.73 -6.48
N GLU A 222 7.36 -30.03 -6.68
CA GLU A 222 6.05 -30.63 -7.01
C GLU A 222 4.98 -30.26 -5.99
N ALA A 223 5.30 -30.41 -4.70
CA ALA A 223 4.41 -30.04 -3.60
C ALA A 223 4.08 -28.54 -3.63
N ARG A 224 5.08 -27.67 -3.79
CA ARG A 224 4.89 -26.21 -3.85
C ARG A 224 3.99 -25.81 -5.01
N LEU A 225 4.17 -26.40 -6.19
CA LEU A 225 3.32 -26.12 -7.37
C LEU A 225 1.86 -26.56 -7.14
N SER A 226 1.65 -27.69 -6.46
CA SER A 226 0.30 -28.12 -6.08
C SER A 226 -0.40 -27.13 -5.14
N ILE A 227 0.35 -26.54 -4.19
CA ILE A 227 -0.15 -25.52 -3.26
C ILE A 227 -0.49 -24.23 -4.00
N LEU A 228 0.39 -23.77 -4.89
CA LEU A 228 0.14 -22.60 -5.73
C LEU A 228 -1.14 -22.76 -6.56
N THR A 229 -1.36 -23.95 -7.14
CA THR A 229 -2.58 -24.25 -7.89
C THR A 229 -3.85 -24.11 -7.03
N LEU A 230 -3.78 -24.45 -5.74
CA LEU A 230 -4.93 -24.30 -4.82
C LEU A 230 -5.12 -22.84 -4.38
N MET A 231 -4.03 -22.10 -4.16
CA MET A 231 -4.07 -20.66 -3.86
C MET A 231 -4.67 -19.87 -5.04
N GLU A 232 -4.27 -20.19 -6.28
CA GLU A 232 -4.74 -19.55 -7.50
C GLU A 232 -6.26 -19.68 -7.70
N LYS A 233 -6.86 -20.81 -7.27
CA LYS A 233 -8.32 -20.99 -7.29
C LYS A 233 -9.07 -20.01 -6.39
N THR A 234 -8.40 -19.45 -5.38
CA THR A 234 -8.99 -18.49 -4.43
C THR A 234 -8.85 -17.07 -4.95
N ILE A 235 -7.66 -16.72 -5.43
CA ILE A 235 -7.37 -15.44 -6.06
C ILE A 235 -6.28 -15.65 -7.11
N ALA A 236 -6.61 -15.45 -8.38
CA ALA A 236 -5.66 -15.71 -9.48
C ALA A 236 -4.70 -14.52 -9.70
N GLN A 237 -5.20 -13.30 -9.52
CA GLN A 237 -4.44 -12.06 -9.72
C GLN A 237 -4.74 -11.07 -8.58
N PRO A 238 -3.81 -10.14 -8.28
CA PRO A 238 -4.06 -9.08 -7.32
C PRO A 238 -5.34 -8.31 -7.65
N ARG A 239 -6.04 -7.83 -6.63
CA ARG A 239 -7.20 -6.95 -6.85
C ARG A 239 -6.77 -5.71 -7.62
N THR A 240 -7.63 -5.24 -8.54
CA THR A 240 -7.36 -4.07 -9.37
C THR A 240 -7.46 -2.76 -8.61
N SER A 241 -8.26 -2.72 -7.55
CA SER A 241 -8.44 -1.58 -6.66
C SER A 241 -7.91 -1.88 -5.27
N LEU A 242 -7.26 -0.89 -4.66
CA LEU A 242 -6.93 -0.91 -3.24
C LEU A 242 -8.20 -0.82 -2.38
N SER A 243 -8.10 -1.24 -1.12
CA SER A 243 -9.16 -1.07 -0.13
C SER A 243 -9.55 0.41 0.04
N ASP A 244 -10.84 0.69 0.25
CA ASP A 244 -11.34 2.05 0.51
C ASP A 244 -10.74 2.67 1.78
N TYR A 245 -10.27 1.84 2.70
CA TYR A 245 -9.61 2.24 3.95
C TYR A 245 -8.10 2.33 3.83
N ALA A 246 -7.53 1.90 2.70
CA ALA A 246 -6.10 2.05 2.46
C ALA A 246 -5.78 3.52 2.16
N PRO A 247 -4.59 3.99 2.57
CA PRO A 247 -4.14 5.30 2.18
C PRO A 247 -4.15 5.45 0.67
N LYS A 248 -4.58 6.60 0.16
CA LYS A 248 -4.44 6.93 -1.27
C LYS A 248 -3.29 7.90 -1.42
N ILE A 249 -2.30 7.47 -2.20
CA ILE A 249 -1.21 8.32 -2.66
C ILE A 249 -1.59 8.83 -4.05
N THR A 250 -1.78 10.14 -4.18
CA THR A 250 -2.07 10.80 -5.45
C THR A 250 -0.99 11.82 -5.72
N THR A 251 -0.46 11.79 -6.94
CA THR A 251 0.48 12.82 -7.40
C THR A 251 -0.26 13.76 -8.33
N ILE A 252 -0.13 15.06 -8.08
CA ILE A 252 -0.56 16.10 -9.00
C ILE A 252 0.64 16.96 -9.38
N GLU A 253 0.63 17.50 -10.59
CA GLU A 253 1.62 18.49 -11.03
C GLU A 253 1.00 19.89 -10.99
N ILE A 254 1.75 20.83 -10.43
CA ILE A 254 1.41 22.24 -10.36
C ILE A 254 2.51 23.08 -10.99
N ASN A 255 2.19 24.31 -11.39
CA ASN A 255 3.18 25.25 -11.88
C ASN A 255 4.22 25.55 -10.76
N PRO A 256 5.54 25.37 -11.01
CA PRO A 256 6.58 25.61 -10.00
C PRO A 256 6.54 27.01 -9.37
N GLU A 257 6.07 28.01 -10.11
CA GLU A 257 5.95 29.39 -9.58
C GLU A 257 4.90 29.49 -8.46
N LYS A 258 3.91 28.59 -8.46
CA LYS A 258 2.78 28.55 -7.51
C LYS A 258 3.06 27.73 -6.25
N ILE A 259 4.19 27.04 -6.17
CA ILE A 259 4.61 26.28 -4.98
C ILE A 259 4.58 27.16 -3.72
N ARG A 260 5.01 28.43 -3.85
CA ARG A 260 5.03 29.38 -2.74
C ARG A 260 3.64 29.69 -2.18
N GLU A 261 2.62 29.68 -3.03
CA GLU A 261 1.23 29.95 -2.64
C GLU A 261 0.63 28.74 -1.91
N VAL A 262 0.92 27.52 -2.37
CA VAL A 262 0.48 26.27 -1.74
C VAL A 262 1.11 26.07 -0.35
N ILE A 263 2.41 26.36 -0.21
CA ILE A 263 3.10 26.29 1.09
C ILE A 263 2.62 27.44 2.00
N GLY A 264 2.54 28.65 1.45
CA GLY A 264 2.22 29.87 2.17
C GLY A 264 3.32 30.32 3.14
N PRO A 265 3.18 31.52 3.76
CA PRO A 265 4.19 32.06 4.67
C PRO A 265 4.41 31.13 5.87
N GLY A 266 5.64 30.63 6.03
CA GLY A 266 6.01 29.71 7.11
C GLY A 266 5.34 28.34 7.07
N GLY A 267 4.79 27.93 5.92
CA GLY A 267 4.05 26.67 5.79
C GLY A 267 2.63 26.72 6.36
N LYS A 268 2.06 27.91 6.57
CA LYS A 268 0.73 28.05 7.20
C LYS A 268 -0.40 27.45 6.37
N VAL A 269 -0.37 27.61 5.05
CA VAL A 269 -1.44 27.16 4.15
C VAL A 269 -1.41 25.64 4.04
N ILE A 270 -0.26 25.05 3.74
CA ILE A 270 -0.12 23.59 3.69
C ILE A 270 -0.48 22.92 5.03
N ARG A 271 -0.09 23.51 6.17
CA ARG A 271 -0.50 23.01 7.50
C ARG A 271 -2.01 23.09 7.73
N ALA A 272 -2.68 24.11 7.20
CA ALA A 272 -4.14 24.21 7.29
C ALA A 272 -4.82 23.10 6.48
N ILE A 273 -4.36 22.86 5.25
CA ILE A 273 -4.86 21.76 4.39
C ILE A 273 -4.63 20.41 5.08
N VAL A 274 -3.41 20.16 5.59
CA VAL A 274 -3.07 18.94 6.34
C VAL A 274 -3.95 18.79 7.59
N SER A 275 -4.18 19.88 8.33
CA SER A 275 -5.00 19.83 9.55
C SER A 275 -6.49 19.59 9.26
N GLU A 276 -7.00 20.08 8.13
CA GLU A 276 -8.42 19.94 7.77
C GLU A 276 -8.72 18.58 7.12
N THR A 277 -7.79 18.09 6.29
CA THR A 277 -7.96 16.84 5.53
C THR A 277 -7.34 15.63 6.20
N GLY A 278 -6.42 15.81 7.14
CA GLY A 278 -5.60 14.72 7.69
C GLY A 278 -4.62 14.11 6.69
N ALA A 279 -4.55 14.62 5.45
CA ALA A 279 -3.62 14.16 4.44
C ALA A 279 -2.21 14.70 4.71
N LYS A 280 -1.19 13.92 4.34
CA LYS A 280 0.20 14.37 4.26
C LYS A 280 0.46 14.87 2.85
N ILE A 281 1.09 16.03 2.76
CA ILE A 281 1.36 16.69 1.49
C ILE A 281 2.87 16.95 1.44
N GLU A 282 3.53 16.35 0.46
CA GLU A 282 4.93 16.61 0.13
C GLU A 282 4.97 17.38 -1.20
N VAL A 283 5.70 18.49 -1.22
CA VAL A 283 5.84 19.34 -2.41
C VAL A 283 7.30 19.32 -2.82
N GLU A 284 7.57 18.88 -4.04
CA GLU A 284 8.89 18.94 -4.66
C GLU A 284 9.09 20.27 -5.41
N ASP A 285 10.34 20.73 -5.50
CA ASP A 285 10.71 21.94 -6.25
C ASP A 285 10.40 21.85 -7.76
N SER A 286 10.16 20.63 -8.26
CA SER A 286 9.75 20.33 -9.63
C SER A 286 8.31 20.76 -9.95
N GLY A 287 7.49 21.08 -8.94
CA GLY A 287 6.05 21.28 -9.08
C GLY A 287 5.24 20.00 -8.87
N LYS A 288 5.89 18.87 -8.55
CA LYS A 288 5.21 17.63 -8.20
C LYS A 288 4.74 17.67 -6.74
N VAL A 289 3.45 17.46 -6.52
CA VAL A 289 2.83 17.40 -5.18
C VAL A 289 2.33 15.99 -4.93
N ILE A 290 2.86 15.34 -3.91
CA ILE A 290 2.47 14.00 -3.48
C ILE A 290 1.54 14.15 -2.27
N ILE A 291 0.30 13.70 -2.43
CA ILE A 291 -0.75 13.77 -1.42
C ILE A 291 -1.03 12.35 -0.96
N ALA A 292 -0.69 12.06 0.29
CA ALA A 292 -0.96 10.79 0.93
C ALA A 292 -2.05 10.97 1.99
N SER A 293 -3.24 10.46 1.71
CA SER A 293 -4.41 10.61 2.58
C SER A 293 -4.80 9.27 3.21
N PRO A 294 -5.42 9.25 4.41
CA PRO A 294 -5.85 8.01 5.06
C PRO A 294 -7.04 7.34 4.35
N ASP A 295 -7.82 8.10 3.57
CA ASP A 295 -8.99 7.62 2.85
C ASP A 295 -9.22 8.44 1.56
N GLY A 296 -9.97 7.87 0.62
CA GLY A 296 -10.19 8.50 -0.68
C GLY A 296 -10.89 9.86 -0.64
N LYS A 297 -11.81 10.09 0.30
CA LYS A 297 -12.55 11.36 0.39
C LYS A 297 -11.64 12.48 0.89
N SER A 298 -10.76 12.16 1.84
CA SER A 298 -9.73 13.07 2.32
C SER A 298 -8.74 13.43 1.21
N SER A 299 -8.37 12.47 0.34
CA SER A 299 -7.54 12.74 -0.84
C SER A 299 -8.19 13.75 -1.79
N GLU A 300 -9.43 13.48 -2.19
CA GLU A 300 -10.17 14.31 -3.14
C GLU A 300 -10.34 15.73 -2.62
N ARG A 301 -10.60 15.89 -1.32
CA ARG A 301 -10.70 17.19 -0.66
C ARG A 301 -9.37 17.94 -0.64
N ALA A 302 -8.25 17.26 -0.34
CA ALA A 302 -6.93 17.86 -0.36
C ALA A 302 -6.53 18.31 -1.77
N ILE A 303 -6.80 17.48 -2.78
CA ILE A 303 -6.58 17.81 -4.19
C ILE A 303 -7.42 19.04 -4.58
N ALA A 304 -8.71 19.08 -4.23
CA ALA A 304 -9.57 20.20 -4.54
C ALA A 304 -9.05 21.52 -3.93
N MET A 305 -8.63 21.50 -2.66
CA MET A 305 -8.06 22.68 -2.00
C MET A 305 -6.77 23.17 -2.68
N ILE A 306 -5.87 22.24 -3.05
CA ILE A 306 -4.64 22.61 -3.75
C ILE A 306 -4.95 23.19 -5.13
N LEU A 307 -5.85 22.53 -5.89
CA LEU A 307 -6.28 23.00 -7.20
C LEU A 307 -6.96 24.36 -7.15
N GLU A 308 -7.76 24.66 -6.12
CA GLU A 308 -8.36 25.99 -5.91
C GLU A 308 -7.29 27.07 -5.68
N ILE A 309 -6.20 26.75 -4.98
CA ILE A 309 -5.08 27.69 -4.75
C ILE A 309 -4.28 27.91 -6.03
N VAL A 310 -4.00 26.85 -6.79
CA VAL A 310 -3.20 26.95 -8.02
C VAL A 310 -4.03 27.30 -9.26
N GLN A 311 -5.34 27.47 -9.11
CA GLN A 311 -6.23 27.76 -10.22
C GLN A 311 -5.82 29.06 -10.90
N GLU A 312 -5.52 28.97 -12.20
CA GLU A 312 -5.17 30.13 -12.99
C GLU A 312 -6.41 30.77 -13.61
N VAL A 313 -6.33 32.09 -13.75
CA VAL A 313 -7.39 32.89 -14.34
C VAL A 313 -7.31 32.80 -15.86
N GLU A 314 -8.15 31.96 -16.45
CA GLU A 314 -8.24 31.81 -17.92
C GLU A 314 -8.82 33.05 -18.61
N ILE A 315 -8.14 33.51 -19.67
CA ILE A 315 -8.63 34.59 -20.54
C ILE A 315 -9.95 34.16 -21.19
N GLY A 316 -10.97 35.01 -21.08
CA GLY A 316 -12.29 34.77 -21.67
C GLY A 316 -13.25 33.97 -20.78
N ARG A 317 -12.82 33.46 -19.62
CA ARG A 317 -13.71 32.79 -18.67
C ARG A 317 -14.44 33.79 -17.77
N LEU A 318 -15.66 33.42 -17.36
CA LEU A 318 -16.49 34.17 -16.42
C LEU A 318 -16.19 33.70 -14.99
N TYR A 319 -15.99 34.66 -14.09
CA TYR A 319 -15.80 34.41 -12.66
C TYR A 319 -16.80 35.23 -11.86
N MET A 320 -17.24 34.69 -10.73
CA MET A 320 -17.94 35.47 -9.71
C MET A 320 -16.88 36.00 -8.75
N GLY A 321 -16.72 37.32 -8.70
CA GLY A 321 -15.68 37.94 -7.90
C GLY A 321 -16.25 38.95 -6.90
N LYS A 322 -15.57 39.11 -5.77
CA LYS A 322 -15.95 40.04 -4.71
C LYS A 322 -15.17 41.34 -4.80
N VAL A 323 -15.85 42.48 -4.77
CA VAL A 323 -15.21 43.81 -4.80
C VAL A 323 -14.46 44.03 -3.49
N LYS A 324 -13.12 44.11 -3.55
CA LYS A 324 -12.27 44.40 -2.38
C LYS A 324 -12.11 45.88 -2.12
N LYS A 325 -11.89 46.64 -3.20
CA LYS A 325 -11.54 48.04 -3.11
C LYS A 325 -11.99 48.81 -4.34
N ILE A 326 -12.56 49.99 -4.11
CA ILE A 326 -12.95 50.89 -5.19
C ILE A 326 -11.97 52.06 -5.27
N MET A 327 -11.63 52.46 -6.50
CA MET A 327 -10.83 53.64 -6.83
C MET A 327 -11.59 54.49 -7.86
N ASP A 328 -11.17 55.75 -8.05
CA ASP A 328 -11.83 56.66 -9.00
C ASP A 328 -11.79 56.16 -10.46
N PHE A 329 -10.79 55.34 -10.82
CA PHE A 329 -10.58 54.84 -12.18
C PHE A 329 -11.05 53.39 -12.38
N GLY A 330 -11.50 52.70 -11.33
CA GLY A 330 -11.91 51.29 -11.42
C GLY A 330 -12.14 50.61 -10.08
N ALA A 331 -12.49 49.32 -10.13
CA ALA A 331 -12.70 48.48 -8.96
C ALA A 331 -11.76 47.27 -8.99
N PHE A 332 -11.15 46.95 -7.85
CA PHE A 332 -10.40 45.72 -7.64
C PHE A 332 -11.35 44.62 -7.16
N VAL A 333 -11.41 43.55 -7.93
CA VAL A 333 -12.29 42.41 -7.69
C VAL A 333 -11.44 41.17 -7.53
N GLU A 334 -11.60 40.49 -6.39
CA GLU A 334 -10.99 39.19 -6.12
C GLU A 334 -11.80 38.12 -6.84
N VAL A 335 -11.21 37.46 -7.85
CA VAL A 335 -11.87 36.44 -8.69
C VAL A 335 -11.53 35.02 -8.26
N LEU A 336 -10.36 34.83 -7.67
CA LEU A 336 -9.90 33.61 -7.01
C LEU A 336 -9.16 34.00 -5.73
N PRO A 337 -9.05 33.12 -4.71
CA PRO A 337 -8.36 33.44 -3.46
C PRO A 337 -6.96 34.00 -3.71
N GLY A 338 -6.71 35.25 -3.29
CA GLY A 338 -5.41 35.92 -3.48
C GLY A 338 -5.14 36.45 -4.89
N THR A 339 -6.07 36.31 -5.83
CA THR A 339 -5.95 36.82 -7.21
C THR A 339 -6.95 37.94 -7.47
N GLU A 340 -6.42 39.16 -7.59
CA GLU A 340 -7.20 40.36 -7.85
C GLU A 340 -7.07 40.81 -9.31
N GLY A 341 -8.20 41.20 -9.91
CA GLY A 341 -8.23 41.86 -11.20
C GLY A 341 -8.86 43.24 -11.13
N LEU A 342 -8.47 44.11 -12.06
CA LEU A 342 -8.98 45.48 -12.15
C LEU A 342 -10.09 45.55 -13.20
N ILE A 343 -11.27 46.01 -12.79
CA ILE A 343 -12.31 46.49 -13.71
C ILE A 343 -12.08 47.98 -13.91
N HIS A 344 -11.70 48.38 -15.13
CA HIS A 344 -11.60 49.80 -15.47
C HIS A 344 -13.00 50.43 -15.56
N ILE A 345 -13.13 51.73 -15.25
CA ILE A 345 -14.44 52.43 -15.24
C ILE A 345 -15.22 52.31 -16.57
N SER A 346 -14.51 52.20 -17.70
CA SER A 346 -15.11 52.01 -19.03
C SER A 346 -15.66 50.60 -19.30
N GLN A 347 -15.37 49.64 -18.43
CA GLN A 347 -15.74 48.21 -18.53
C GLN A 347 -16.76 47.79 -17.47
N LEU A 348 -17.35 48.74 -16.73
CA LEU A 348 -18.35 48.49 -15.69
C LEU A 348 -19.74 48.19 -16.26
N ASP A 349 -20.17 48.94 -17.27
CA ASP A 349 -21.53 48.85 -17.82
C ASP A 349 -21.60 49.28 -19.30
N ASN A 350 -22.74 49.03 -19.95
CA ASN A 350 -23.00 49.42 -21.33
C ASN A 350 -23.20 50.94 -21.50
N HIS A 351 -23.63 51.61 -20.44
CA HIS A 351 -23.84 53.06 -20.39
C HIS A 351 -22.62 53.78 -19.78
N ARG A 352 -22.49 55.08 -20.02
CA ARG A 352 -21.35 55.86 -19.51
C ARG A 352 -21.49 56.07 -18.00
N VAL A 353 -20.59 55.45 -17.25
CA VAL A 353 -20.51 55.57 -15.78
C VAL A 353 -19.62 56.74 -15.41
N ASN A 354 -20.10 57.65 -14.56
CA ASN A 354 -19.34 58.83 -14.11
C ASN A 354 -18.53 58.53 -12.83
N LYS A 355 -19.06 57.74 -11.90
CA LYS A 355 -18.34 57.25 -10.73
C LYS A 355 -18.52 55.75 -10.56
N VAL A 356 -17.45 55.05 -10.18
CA VAL A 356 -17.48 53.59 -9.95
C VAL A 356 -18.48 53.21 -8.85
N THR A 357 -18.60 54.06 -7.82
CA THR A 357 -19.55 53.93 -6.71
C THR A 357 -21.02 53.95 -7.13
N ASP A 358 -21.33 54.43 -8.33
CA ASP A 358 -22.71 54.46 -8.83
C ASP A 358 -23.19 53.06 -9.24
N VAL A 359 -22.26 52.11 -9.44
CA VAL A 359 -22.53 50.78 -10.00
C VAL A 359 -22.06 49.65 -9.08
N LEU A 360 -21.01 49.88 -8.29
CA LEU A 360 -20.43 48.88 -7.39
C LEU A 360 -20.23 49.46 -5.99
N GLN A 361 -20.44 48.63 -4.97
CA GLN A 361 -20.02 48.90 -3.59
C GLN A 361 -18.92 47.92 -3.17
N GLU A 362 -18.12 48.33 -2.19
CA GLU A 362 -17.13 47.43 -1.58
C GLU A 362 -17.86 46.27 -0.89
N GLY A 363 -17.45 45.04 -1.20
CA GLY A 363 -18.08 43.83 -0.72
C GLY A 363 -19.11 43.21 -1.68
N ASP A 364 -19.50 43.88 -2.77
CA ASP A 364 -20.44 43.32 -3.75
C ASP A 364 -19.86 42.11 -4.48
N GLU A 365 -20.71 41.13 -4.78
CA GLU A 365 -20.39 40.00 -5.66
C GLU A 365 -20.83 40.32 -7.09
N VAL A 366 -19.89 40.27 -8.04
CA VAL A 366 -20.14 40.61 -9.44
C VAL A 366 -19.56 39.59 -10.41
N LEU A 367 -20.33 39.29 -11.44
CA LEU A 367 -19.89 38.46 -12.55
C LEU A 367 -18.98 39.27 -13.48
N VAL A 368 -17.78 38.74 -13.73
CA VAL A 368 -16.74 39.43 -14.50
C VAL A 368 -16.10 38.47 -15.51
N LYS A 369 -15.80 38.98 -16.69
CA LYS A 369 -15.04 38.26 -17.72
C LYS A 369 -13.60 38.73 -17.74
N VAL A 370 -12.67 37.79 -17.83
CA VAL A 370 -11.24 38.09 -17.98
C VAL A 370 -10.98 38.48 -19.42
N LEU A 371 -10.47 39.69 -19.65
CA LEU A 371 -10.15 40.17 -20.98
C LEU A 371 -8.70 39.89 -21.37
N GLU A 372 -7.79 40.10 -20.42
CA GLU A 372 -6.35 40.05 -20.68
C GLU A 372 -5.61 39.81 -19.36
N VAL A 373 -4.54 39.02 -19.44
CA VAL A 373 -3.57 38.84 -18.35
C VAL A 373 -2.24 39.37 -18.87
N ASP A 374 -1.75 40.45 -18.27
CA ASP A 374 -0.49 41.09 -18.68
C ASP A 374 0.72 40.27 -18.19
N LYS A 375 1.90 40.44 -18.81
CA LYS A 375 3.14 39.70 -18.47
C LYS A 375 3.63 39.94 -17.04
N GLN A 376 3.11 40.97 -16.36
CA GLN A 376 3.38 41.29 -14.96
C GLN A 376 2.34 40.68 -13.99
N GLY A 377 1.43 39.83 -14.47
CA GLY A 377 0.37 39.20 -13.67
C GLY A 377 -0.83 40.10 -13.38
N LYS A 378 -0.95 41.27 -14.03
CA LYS A 378 -2.11 42.16 -13.87
C LYS A 378 -3.27 41.67 -14.72
N ILE A 379 -4.41 41.42 -14.09
CA ILE A 379 -5.60 40.88 -14.72
C ILE A 379 -6.58 42.01 -15.03
N ARG A 380 -6.98 42.13 -16.30
CA ARG A 380 -8.02 43.07 -16.73
C ARG A 380 -9.37 42.36 -16.78
N LEU A 381 -10.32 42.86 -16.00
CA LEU A 381 -11.66 42.31 -15.89
C LEU A 381 -12.67 43.25 -16.57
N SER A 382 -13.75 42.68 -17.09
CA SER A 382 -14.88 43.43 -17.64
C SER A 382 -16.21 42.85 -17.14
N ARG A 383 -16.98 43.69 -16.46
CA ARG A 383 -18.37 43.40 -16.11
C ARG A 383 -19.26 43.55 -17.33
N LYS A 384 -18.98 44.54 -18.19
CA LYS A 384 -19.70 44.78 -19.45
C LYS A 384 -19.74 43.54 -20.35
N ALA A 385 -18.62 42.84 -20.47
CA ALA A 385 -18.52 41.62 -21.29
C ALA A 385 -19.19 40.39 -20.65
N ALA A 386 -19.57 40.48 -19.37
CA ALA A 386 -20.28 39.44 -18.61
C ALA A 386 -21.80 39.73 -18.49
N LEU A 387 -22.25 40.95 -18.80
CA LEU A 387 -23.67 41.34 -18.76
C LEU A 387 -24.49 40.46 -19.73
N GLY A 388 -25.46 39.71 -19.18
CA GLY A 388 -26.34 38.82 -19.96
C GLY A 388 -25.81 37.40 -20.15
N GLN A 389 -24.68 37.04 -19.54
CA GLN A 389 -24.15 35.68 -19.51
C GLN A 389 -24.36 35.05 -18.13
N SER A 390 -24.68 33.76 -18.10
CA SER A 390 -24.77 32.95 -16.88
C SER A 390 -23.48 32.14 -16.71
N LEU A 391 -23.13 31.82 -15.45
CA LEU A 391 -22.02 30.91 -15.17
C LEU A 391 -22.31 29.57 -15.88
N PRO A 392 -21.35 29.00 -16.63
CA PRO A 392 -21.54 27.65 -17.17
C PRO A 392 -21.78 26.68 -16.01
N GLU A 393 -22.80 25.82 -16.13
CA GLU A 393 -23.05 24.76 -15.14
C GLU A 393 -21.78 23.89 -15.02
N LYS A 394 -21.30 23.70 -13.79
CA LYS A 394 -20.14 22.86 -13.48
C LYS A 394 -20.43 21.44 -14.02
N SER A 395 -19.66 21.03 -15.03
CA SER A 395 -19.63 19.65 -15.52
C SER A 395 -18.74 18.78 -14.63
#